data_AF-A0A0C2YP24-F1
#
_entry.id   AF-A0A0C2YP24-F1
#
_cell.length_a   1.000
_cell.length_b   1.000
_cell.length_c   1.000
_cell.angle_alpha   90.00
_cell.angle_beta   90.00
_cell.angle_gamma   90.00
#
_symmetry.space_group_name_H-M   'P 1'
#
loop_
_entity.id
_entity.type
_entity.pdbx_description
1 polymer ?
#
loop_
_entity_poly.entity_id
_entity_poly.type
_entity_poly.pdbx_seq_one_letter_code
_entity_poly.pdbx_strand_id
1 'polypeptide(L)' 'MTFREYIAQRRCGDNPQGDFVGDARRDRNFPDVQSWPGLKLYLVRRGACEEAIAAAQIVWQGYRAALRRQAGA' A
#
# COMPACT_ATOMS: atom_id res chain seq x y z
N MET A 1 5.96 -8.24 -9.78
CA MET A 1 4.90 -8.09 -8.76
C MET A 1 4.47 -6.62 -8.73
N THR A 2 3.18 -6.33 -8.85
CA THR A 2 2.59 -4.99 -8.68
C THR A 2 2.34 -4.68 -7.20
N PHE A 3 2.02 -3.42 -6.89
CA PHE A 3 1.66 -3.06 -5.52
C PHE A 3 0.36 -3.75 -5.09
N ARG A 4 -0.60 -3.91 -6.01
CA ARG A 4 -1.87 -4.62 -5.75
C ARG A 4 -1.65 -6.10 -5.42
N GLU A 5 -0.78 -6.77 -6.15
CA GLU A 5 -0.40 -8.17 -5.86
C GLU A 5 0.31 -8.29 -4.50
N TYR A 6 1.20 -7.34 -4.19
CA TYR A 6 1.91 -7.29 -2.92
C TYR A 6 0.95 -7.14 -1.73
N ILE A 7 0.03 -6.17 -1.79
CA ILE A 7 -0.95 -5.98 -0.72
C ILE A 7 -1.91 -7.15 -0.62
N ALA A 8 -2.23 -7.88 -1.71
CA ALA A 8 -3.09 -9.06 -1.69
C ALA A 8 -2.48 -10.26 -0.94
N GLN A 9 -1.15 -10.34 -0.88
CA GLN A 9 -0.43 -11.43 -0.22
C GLN A 9 0.00 -11.10 1.23
N ARG A 10 -0.01 -9.82 1.61
CA ARG A 10 0.45 -9.37 2.93
C ARG A 10 -0.51 -9.83 4.05
N ARG A 11 0.00 -10.16 5.25
CA ARG A 11 -0.91 -10.39 6.40
C ARG A 11 -1.52 -9.05 6.86
N CYS A 12 -2.84 -9.03 7.02
CA CYS A 12 -3.54 -7.96 7.75
C CYS A 12 -3.42 -8.26 9.24
N GLY A 13 -2.77 -7.38 9.99
CA GLY A 13 -2.78 -7.41 11.46
C GLY A 13 -3.71 -6.33 12.01
N ASP A 14 -4.01 -6.40 13.30
CA ASP A 14 -4.75 -5.35 14.02
C ASP A 14 -3.79 -4.20 14.35
N ASN A 15 -3.42 -3.45 13.31
CA ASN A 15 -2.55 -2.28 13.37
C ASN A 15 -2.83 -1.38 12.17
N PRO A 16 -2.39 -0.11 12.20
CA PRO A 16 -2.70 0.84 11.13
C PRO A 16 -2.26 0.38 9.73
N GLN A 17 -1.16 -0.40 9.61
CA GLN A 17 -0.75 -0.94 8.32
C GLN A 17 -1.68 -2.04 7.83
N GLY A 18 -2.18 -2.88 8.73
CA GLY A 18 -3.15 -3.92 8.44
C GLY A 18 -4.51 -3.35 8.05
N ASP A 19 -4.93 -2.27 8.71
CA ASP A 19 -6.16 -1.54 8.37
C ASP A 19 -6.05 -0.96 6.96
N PHE A 20 -4.97 -0.24 6.65
CA PHE A 20 -4.71 0.26 5.30
C PHE A 20 -4.73 -0.87 4.25
N VAL A 21 -4.10 -2.02 4.53
CA VAL A 21 -4.11 -3.16 3.60
C VAL A 21 -5.53 -3.72 3.44
N GLY A 22 -6.30 -3.80 4.52
CA GLY A 22 -7.70 -4.24 4.51
C GLY A 22 -8.57 -3.33 3.66
N ASP A 23 -8.46 -2.02 3.86
CA ASP A 23 -9.20 -1.01 3.10
C ASP A 23 -8.82 -1.00 1.63
N ALA A 24 -7.52 -1.01 1.31
CA ALA A 24 -7.02 -1.05 -0.06
C ALA A 24 -7.47 -2.30 -0.81
N ARG A 25 -7.61 -3.45 -0.13
CA ARG A 25 -8.15 -4.68 -0.73
C ARG A 25 -9.64 -4.61 -1.01
N ARG A 26 -10.40 -3.95 -0.12
CA ARG A 26 -11.86 -3.79 -0.25
C ARG A 26 -12.23 -2.72 -1.27
N ASP A 27 -11.35 -1.76 -1.52
CA ASP A 27 -11.57 -0.71 -2.50
C ASP A 27 -11.46 -1.23 -3.94
N ARG A 28 -12.61 -1.41 -4.59
CA ARG A 28 -12.69 -1.87 -5.99
C ARG A 28 -12.05 -0.89 -6.98
N ASN A 29 -11.99 0.40 -6.61
CA ASN A 29 -11.42 1.46 -7.43
C ASN A 29 -9.95 1.74 -7.09
N PHE A 30 -9.32 0.89 -6.27
CA PHE A 30 -7.92 1.06 -5.89
C PHE A 30 -7.04 1.04 -7.15
N PRO A 31 -6.27 2.12 -7.42
CA PRO A 31 -5.50 2.26 -8.64
C PRO A 31 -4.28 1.34 -8.63
N ASP A 32 -3.82 0.95 -9.82
CA ASP A 32 -2.52 0.30 -9.98
C ASP A 32 -1.39 1.34 -9.94
N VAL A 33 -1.04 1.74 -8.72
CA VAL A 33 -0.05 2.79 -8.46
C VAL A 33 1.38 2.28 -8.65
N GLN A 34 2.17 3.05 -9.40
CA GLN A 34 3.58 2.75 -9.66
C GLN A 34 4.56 3.61 -8.84
N SER A 35 4.06 4.59 -8.08
CA SER A 35 4.91 5.51 -7.31
C SER A 35 4.26 5.93 -5.99
N TRP A 36 5.10 6.26 -5.00
CA TRP A 36 4.63 6.81 -3.73
C TRP A 36 3.84 8.12 -3.89
N PRO A 37 4.28 9.10 -4.70
CA PRO A 37 3.48 10.30 -4.95
C PRO A 37 2.09 10.00 -5.53
N GLY A 38 1.99 9.02 -6.44
CA GLY A 38 0.71 8.59 -7.02
C GLY A 38 -0.22 7.98 -5.96
N LEU A 39 0.31 7.10 -5.12
CA LEU A 39 -0.44 6.52 -4.00
C LEU A 39 -0.87 7.59 -2.98
N LYS A 40 0.04 8.48 -2.59
CA LYS A 40 -0.26 9.57 -1.66
C LYS A 40 -1.37 10.49 -2.20
N LEU A 41 -1.28 10.87 -3.47
CA LEU A 41 -2.31 11.70 -4.12
C LEU A 41 -3.67 11.01 -4.12
N TYR A 42 -3.70 9.71 -4.42
CA TYR A 42 -4.93 8.92 -4.35
C TYR A 42 -5.56 8.95 -2.95
N LEU A 43 -4.75 8.70 -1.91
CA LEU A 43 -5.23 8.67 -0.52
C LEU A 43 -5.74 10.03 -0.05
N VAL A 44 -5.02 11.11 -0.38
CA VAL A 44 -5.48 12.48 -0.08
C VAL A 44 -6.82 12.78 -0.76
N ARG A 45 -6.99 12.38 -2.04
CA ARG A 45 -8.27 12.56 -2.75
C ARG A 45 -9.42 11.75 -2.16
N ARG A 46 -9.13 10.66 -1.45
CA ARG A 46 -10.10 9.84 -0.73
C ARG A 46 -10.40 10.37 0.68
N GLY A 47 -9.76 11.47 1.09
CA GLY A 47 -9.92 12.05 2.43
C GLY A 47 -9.20 11.27 3.53
N ALA A 48 -8.14 10.52 3.18
CA ALA A 48 -7.36 9.79 4.17
C ALA A 48 -6.69 10.76 5.17
N CYS A 49 -6.75 10.42 6.46
CA CYS A 49 -6.05 11.16 7.52
C CYS A 49 -4.53 10.94 7.46
N GLU A 50 -3.79 11.76 8.19
CA GLU A 50 -2.31 11.69 8.22
C GLU A 50 -1.81 10.33 8.71
N GLU A 51 -2.48 9.72 9.70
CA GLU A 51 -2.14 8.40 10.22
C GLU A 51 -2.29 7.30 9.16
N ALA A 52 -3.36 7.34 8.37
CA ALA A 52 -3.58 6.40 7.27
C ALA A 52 -2.53 6.58 6.15
N ILE A 53 -2.14 7.82 5.86
CA ILE A 53 -1.07 8.11 4.90
C ILE A 53 0.28 7.58 5.42
N ALA A 54 0.59 7.77 6.70
CA ALA A 54 1.81 7.24 7.31
C ALA A 54 1.84 5.70 7.28
N ALA A 55 0.72 5.05 7.60
CA ALA A 55 0.58 3.59 7.50
C ALA A 55 0.80 3.09 6.06
N ALA A 56 0.19 3.76 5.07
CA ALA A 56 0.38 3.45 3.65
C ALA A 56 1.85 3.60 3.21
N GLN A 57 2.55 4.61 3.72
CA GLN A 57 3.97 4.84 3.42
C GLN A 57 4.84 3.66 3.89
N ILE A 58 4.60 3.16 5.10
CA ILE A 58 5.31 2.00 5.65
C ILE A 58 5.05 0.76 4.78
N VAL A 59 3.80 0.53 4.35
CA VAL A 59 3.44 -0.59 3.47
C VAL A 59 4.12 -0.45 2.11
N TRP A 60 4.16 0.76 1.54
CA TRP A 60 4.85 1.06 0.29
C TRP A 60 6.37 0.81 0.35
N GLN A 61 7.02 1.19 1.46
CA GLN A 61 8.43 0.89 1.67
C GLN A 61 8.70 -0.62 1.72
N GLY A 62 7.81 -1.38 2.38
CA GLY A 62 7.85 -2.85 2.39
C GLY A 62 7.72 -3.46 0.99
N TYR A 63 6.85 -2.91 0.15
CA TYR A 63 6.72 -3.30 -1.25
C TYR A 63 8.02 -3.08 -2.03
N ARG A 64 8.62 -1.88 -1.91
CA ARG A 64 9.90 -1.58 -2.57
C ARG A 64 11.02 -2.51 -2.13
N ALA A 65 11.06 -2.88 -0.84
CA ALA A 65 12.03 -3.86 -0.35
C ALA A 65 11.78 -5.25 -0.94
N ALA A 66 10.52 -5.68 -1.06
CA ALA A 66 10.17 -6.95 -1.68
C ALA A 66 10.54 -7.00 -3.17
N LEU A 67 10.31 -5.91 -3.92
CA LEU A 67 10.75 -5.80 -5.31
C LEU A 67 12.26 -5.96 -5.47
N ARG A 68 13.05 -5.32 -4.61
CA ARG A 68 14.52 -5.45 -4.64
C ARG A 68 14.98 -6.89 -4.38
N ARG A 69 14.32 -7.59 -3.47
CA ARG A 69 14.63 -9.01 -3.20
C ARG A 69 14.30 -9.91 -4.39
N GLN A 70 13.22 -9.62 -5.12
CA GLN A 70 12.86 -10.37 -6.33
C GLN A 70 13.81 -10.07 -7.50
N ALA A 71 14.35 -8.85 -7.60
CA ALA A 71 15.27 -8.46 -8.66
C ALA A 71 16.72 -8.91 -8.43
N GLY A 72 17.08 -9.29 -7.19
CA GLY A 72 18.39 -9.83 -6.83
C GLY A 72 18.42 -11.35 -6.68
N ALA A 73 17.33 -12.04 -7.03
CA ALA A 73 17.19 -13.49 -7.02
C ALA A 73 17.33 -14.07 -8.44
#